data_AF-A0A2E7RLY8-F1
#
_entry.id   AF-A0A2E7RLY8-F1
#
_cell.length_a   1.000
_cell.length_b   1.000
_cell.length_c   1.000
_cell.angle_alpha   90.00
_cell.angle_beta   90.00
_cell.angle_gamma   90.00
#
_symmetry.space_group_name_H-M   'P 1'
#
loop_
_entity.id
_entity.type
_entity.pdbx_description
1 polymer ?
#
loop_
_entity_poly.entity_id
_entity_poly.type
_entity_poly.pdbx_seq_one_letter_code
_entity_poly.pdbx_strand_id
1 'polypeptide(L)' 'MKEKLDSTLVGVAGEYLVAGELSLRGYIAAVSLRNSRGVDIVASRTDGFDPSTIQAKTSSGGSKK' A
#
# COMPACT_ATOMS: atom_id res chain seq x y z
N MET A 1 26.16 -11.35 8.98
CA MET A 1 25.78 -9.94 8.69
C MET A 1 24.29 -9.93 8.44
N LYS A 2 23.54 -8.98 9.01
CA LYS A 2 22.09 -8.85 8.73
C LYS A 2 21.97 -8.13 7.39
N GLU A 3 21.52 -8.81 6.35
CA GLU A 3 21.34 -8.17 5.04
C GLU A 3 20.35 -7.00 5.20
N LYS A 4 20.75 -5.84 4.68
CA LYS A 4 19.93 -4.64 4.69
C LYS A 4 18.86 -4.83 3.62
N LEU A 5 17.61 -4.91 4.02
CA LEU A 5 16.48 -4.99 3.09
C LEU A 5 16.46 -3.78 2.16
N ASP A 6 16.15 -4.01 0.88
CA ASP A 6 15.95 -2.95 -0.09
C ASP A 6 14.73 -2.10 0.31
N SER A 7 14.94 -0.79 0.46
CA SER A 7 13.88 0.13 0.92
C SER A 7 12.71 0.23 -0.05
N THR A 8 12.96 0.06 -1.35
CA THR A 8 11.93 0.04 -2.38
C THR A 8 11.06 -1.20 -2.21
N LEU A 9 11.68 -2.37 -2.03
CA LEU A 9 10.94 -3.61 -1.79
C LEU A 9 10.15 -3.57 -0.49
N VAL A 10 10.68 -2.91 0.55
CA VAL A 10 9.93 -2.66 1.81
C VAL A 10 8.71 -1.76 1.56
N GLY A 11 8.85 -0.70 0.76
CA GLY A 11 7.75 0.16 0.34
C GLY A 11 6.65 -0.63 -0.36
N VAL A 12 7.02 -1.32 -1.45
CA VAL A 12 6.13 -2.15 -2.26
C VAL A 12 5.42 -3.21 -1.40
N ALA A 13 6.14 -3.89 -0.51
CA ALA A 13 5.53 -4.89 0.37
C ALA A 13 4.43 -4.31 1.27
N GLY A 14 4.62 -3.09 1.79
CA GLY A 14 3.58 -2.42 2.59
C GLY A 14 2.39 -1.93 1.76
N GLU A 15 2.60 -1.52 0.50
CA GLU A 15 1.49 -1.19 -0.41
C GLU A 15 0.59 -2.42 -0.64
N TYR A 16 1.18 -3.58 -0.92
CA TYR A 16 0.44 -4.85 -1.05
C TYR A 16 -0.28 -5.26 0.23
N LEU A 17 0.37 -5.07 1.40
CA LEU A 17 -0.26 -5.35 2.70
C LEU A 17 -1.52 -4.49 2.90
N VAL A 18 -1.42 -3.18 2.66
CA VAL A 18 -2.57 -2.26 2.81
C VAL A 18 -3.69 -2.63 1.83
N ALA A 19 -3.36 -2.95 0.57
CA ALA A 19 -4.36 -3.37 -0.41
C ALA A 19 -5.09 -4.67 0.03
N GLY A 20 -4.34 -5.68 0.49
CA GLY A 20 -4.92 -6.93 1.00
C GLY A 20 -5.82 -6.71 2.22
N GLU A 21 -5.40 -5.86 3.16
CA GLU A 21 -6.19 -5.48 4.33
C GLU A 21 -7.49 -4.76 3.95
N LEU A 22 -7.45 -3.85 2.97
CA LEU A 22 -8.65 -3.18 2.45
C LEU A 22 -9.60 -4.20 1.80
N SER A 23 -9.07 -5.15 1.03
CA SER A 23 -9.87 -6.23 0.45
C SER A 23 -10.54 -7.12 1.48
N LEU A 24 -9.86 -7.46 2.58
CA LEU A 24 -10.46 -8.19 3.70
C LEU A 24 -11.61 -7.41 4.38
N ARG A 25 -11.60 -6.07 4.29
CA ARG A 25 -12.65 -5.18 4.82
C ARG A 25 -13.76 -4.88 3.82
N GLY A 26 -13.78 -5.54 2.66
CA GLY A 26 -14.84 -5.41 1.65
C GLY A 26 -14.63 -4.29 0.64
N TYR A 27 -13.39 -3.79 0.49
CA TYR A 27 -13.06 -2.83 -0.57
C TYR A 27 -12.45 -3.54 -1.79
N ILE A 28 -12.75 -3.04 -2.99
CA ILE A 28 -11.99 -3.39 -4.19
C ILE A 28 -10.74 -2.50 -4.17
N ALA A 29 -9.56 -3.08 -3.94
CA ALA A 29 -8.31 -2.35 -3.81
C ALA A 29 -7.29 -2.84 -4.85
N ALA A 30 -6.58 -1.90 -5.48
CA ALA A 30 -5.54 -2.17 -6.46
C ALA A 30 -4.30 -1.32 -6.19
N VAL A 31 -3.13 -1.96 -6.17
CA VAL A 31 -1.83 -1.28 -6.11
C VAL A 31 -1.52 -0.69 -7.48
N SER A 32 -1.08 0.57 -7.52
CA SER A 32 -0.74 1.24 -8.78
C SER A 32 0.58 0.70 -9.32
N LEU A 33 0.62 0.42 -10.63
CA LEU A 33 1.84 -0.01 -11.30
C LEU A 33 2.68 1.23 -11.65
N ARG A 34 4.01 1.13 -11.48
CA ARG A 34 5.01 2.17 -11.82
C ARG A 34 4.95 3.47 -11.01
N ASN A 35 4.43 3.45 -9.77
CA ASN A 35 4.49 4.60 -8.87
C ASN A 35 3.93 5.87 -9.53
N SER A 36 2.69 5.77 -10.04
CA SER A 36 1.95 6.90 -10.59
C SER A 36 1.99 8.03 -9.57
N ARG A 37 2.47 9.23 -9.95
CA ARG A 37 2.83 10.30 -9.00
C ARG A 37 1.74 10.51 -7.95
N GLY A 38 2.04 10.11 -6.71
CA GLY A 38 1.21 10.39 -5.53
C GLY A 38 0.02 9.45 -5.30
N VAL A 39 -0.07 8.32 -6.02
CA VAL A 39 -1.12 7.32 -5.80
C VAL A 39 -0.49 5.92 -5.75
N ASP A 40 -0.40 5.35 -4.55
CA ASP A 40 0.15 4.00 -4.36
C ASP A 40 -0.95 2.94 -4.48
N ILE A 41 -2.14 3.24 -3.94
CA ILE A 41 -3.30 2.32 -3.95
C ILE A 41 -4.55 3.10 -4.34
N VAL A 42 -5.41 2.49 -5.14
CA VAL A 42 -6.77 2.95 -5.39
C VAL A 42 -7.72 1.94 -4.76
N ALA A 43 -8.68 2.41 -3.96
CA ALA A 43 -9.68 1.57 -3.32
C ALA A 43 -11.08 2.14 -3.50
N SER A 44 -12.06 1.30 -3.82
CA SER A 44 -13.47 1.67 -3.88
C SER A 44 -14.31 0.70 -3.06
N ARG A 45 -15.51 1.14 -2.66
CA ARG A 45 -16.51 0.22 -2.12
C ARG A 45 -17.03 -0.68 -3.25
N THR A 46 -17.63 -1.81 -2.87
CA THR A 46 -18.29 -2.72 -3.81
C THR A 46 -19.62 -2.19 -4.34
N ASP A 47 -20.24 -1.21 -3.67
CA ASP A 47 -21.58 -0.70 -3.94
C ASP A 47 -21.64 0.68 -4.61
N GLY A 48 -20.50 1.33 -4.86
CA GLY A 48 -20.45 2.72 -5.30
C GLY A 48 -19.22 3.10 -6.13
N PHE A 49 -19.27 4.32 -6.68
CA PHE A 49 -18.34 4.81 -7.73
C PHE A 49 -17.30 5.82 -7.23
N ASP A 50 -17.10 5.94 -5.91
CA ASP A 50 -16.14 6.91 -5.34
C ASP A 50 -14.83 6.21 -4.93
N PRO A 51 -13.82 6.13 -5.83
CA PRO A 51 -12.51 5.62 -5.50
C PRO A 51 -11.76 6.61 -4.60
N SER A 52 -11.13 6.09 -3.56
CA SER A 52 -10.15 6.79 -2.73
C SER A 52 -8.74 6.44 -3.19
N THR A 53 -7.88 7.46 -3.31
CA THR A 53 -6.45 7.27 -3.53
C THR A 53 -5.73 7.26 -2.18
N ILE A 54 -4.80 6.33 -2.01
CA ILE A 54 -4.08 6.09 -0.76
C ILE A 54 -2.58 6.09 -1.05
N GLN A 55 -1.83 6.76 -0.17
CA GLN A 55 -0.37 6.73 -0.16
C GLN A 55 0.12 5.95 1.08
N ALA A 56 0.93 4.91 0.85
CA ALA A 56 1.49 4.08 1.91
C ALA A 56 2.94 4.48 2.18
N LYS A 57 3.34 4.46 3.46
CA LYS A 57 4.74 4.65 3.87
C LYS A 57 5.12 3.54 4.83
N THR A 58 6.10 2.74 4.42
CA THR A 58 6.51 1.52 5.13
C THR A 58 7.91 1.68 5.70
N SER A 59 8.11 1.24 6.94
CA SER A 59 9.44 1.17 7.57
C SER A 59 9.76 -0.24 8.03
N SER A 60 11.00 -0.67 7.83
CA SER A 60 11.51 -1.99 8.29
C SER A 60 12.11 -1.96 9.69
N GLY A 61 12.26 -0.77 10.28
CA GLY A 61 12.53 -0.56 11.69
C GLY A 61 11.34 0.18 12.28
N GLY A 62 10.55 -0.49 13.12
CA GLY A 62 9.41 0.14 13.79
C GLY A 62 9.85 1.48 14.38
N SER A 63 9.10 2.54 14.06
CA SER A 63 9.47 3.91 14.44
C SER A 63 9.67 3.97 15.95
N LYS A 64 10.91 4.23 16.41
CA LYS A 64 11.09 4.85 17.72
C LYS A 64 10.46 6.23 17.59
N LYS A 65 9.36 6.41 18.31
CA LYS A 65 8.63 7.67 18.45
C LYS A 65 9.56 8.86 18.59
#